data_AF-A0A9P0QB75-F1
#
_entry.id   AF-A0A9P0QB75-F1
#
_cell.length_a   1.000
_cell.length_b   1.000
_cell.length_c   1.000
_cell.angle_alpha   90.00
_cell.angle_beta   90.00
_cell.angle_gamma   90.00
#
_symmetry.space_group_name_H-M   'P 1'
#
loop_
_entity.id
_entity.type
_entity.pdbx_description
1 polymer ?
#
loop_
_entity_poly.entity_id
_entity_poly.type
_entity_poly.pdbx_seq_one_letter_code
_entity_poly.pdbx_strand_id
1 'polypeptide(L)'
;MLLALFFPTHYDVSGIWTSLPHRDLRSLVYCNGIRYSENVKDWDFLWNQYESNVTSEQEAILSGLACTKDPSLLKRLLLKTIDDSTKMRAQDAWTAFSSIYRSSSEGVDAAVVFFAENYNKIVEKYKSMLVIGDLLVDAASRVTNDQSLASLMAFVEEANKMHKEIAPKAEEAVKSAETNLKMIRNCKSDINKYFYNTACKSSVSNFLGLFCIAFCIVRLF
;
A
#
# COMPACT_ATOMS: atom_id res chain seq x y z
N MET A 1 20.96 8.50 -1.98
CA MET A 1 22.19 8.47 -1.13
C MET A 1 22.00 7.65 0.16
N LEU A 2 20.77 7.26 0.55
CA LEU A 2 20.52 6.42 1.72
C LEU A 2 20.66 4.91 1.46
N LEU A 3 20.48 4.43 0.22
CA LEU A 3 20.88 3.06 -0.18
C LEU A 3 22.40 2.83 -0.09
N ALA A 4 23.21 3.89 -0.17
CA ALA A 4 24.68 3.81 -0.07
C ALA A 4 25.17 3.68 1.39
N LEU A 5 24.39 4.11 2.38
CA LEU A 5 24.79 4.06 3.79
C LEU A 5 24.66 2.68 4.42
N PHE A 6 23.82 1.80 3.86
CA PHE A 6 23.72 0.40 4.29
C PHE A 6 24.66 -0.56 3.53
N PHE A 7 25.23 -0.14 2.41
CA PHE A 7 26.04 -0.99 1.54
C PHE A 7 27.17 -0.19 0.88
N PRO A 8 28.30 0.03 1.58
CA PRO A 8 29.37 0.93 1.11
C PRO A 8 30.14 0.42 -0.13
N THR A 9 30.01 -0.86 -0.50
CA THR A 9 30.88 -1.48 -1.52
C THR A 9 30.17 -2.52 -2.39
N HIS A 10 28.92 -2.27 -2.83
CA HIS A 10 28.16 -3.31 -3.54
C HIS A 10 27.69 -3.04 -4.98
N TYR A 11 28.18 -2.00 -5.63
CA TYR A 11 27.83 -1.70 -7.04
C TYR A 11 29.05 -1.86 -7.93
N ASP A 12 28.97 -2.77 -8.92
CA ASP A 12 29.88 -2.78 -10.06
C ASP A 12 29.42 -1.73 -11.11
N VAL A 13 30.35 -1.26 -11.96
CA VAL A 13 30.10 -0.32 -13.06
C VAL A 13 29.01 -0.77 -14.04
N SER A 14 28.57 -2.03 -13.95
CA SER A 14 27.48 -2.63 -14.73
C SER A 14 26.07 -2.45 -14.14
N GLY A 15 25.92 -1.92 -12.91
CA GLY A 15 24.60 -1.72 -12.28
C GLY A 15 23.94 -3.02 -11.80
N ILE A 16 24.75 -4.05 -11.51
CA ILE A 16 24.31 -5.34 -10.95
C ILE A 16 24.59 -5.36 -9.44
N TRP A 17 23.68 -5.95 -8.66
CA TRP A 17 23.91 -6.21 -7.23
C TRP A 17 25.09 -7.15 -7.04
N THR A 18 26.19 -6.69 -6.44
CA THR A 18 27.36 -7.56 -6.19
C THR A 18 27.17 -8.48 -4.97
N SER A 19 26.25 -8.14 -4.05
CA SER A 19 25.69 -9.09 -3.08
C SER A 19 24.30 -8.64 -2.63
N LEU A 20 23.30 -9.49 -2.82
CA LEU A 20 21.93 -9.22 -2.39
C LEU A 20 21.78 -9.50 -0.88
N PRO A 21 20.94 -8.74 -0.15
CA PRO A 21 20.57 -9.09 1.21
C PRO A 21 20.00 -10.51 1.27
N HIS A 22 20.11 -11.15 2.43
CA HIS A 22 19.46 -12.44 2.67
C HIS A 22 17.98 -12.36 2.29
N ARG A 23 17.44 -13.41 1.66
CA ARG A 23 16.09 -13.41 1.07
C ARG A 23 15.03 -12.84 2.01
N ASP A 24 15.07 -13.26 3.27
CA ASP A 24 14.09 -12.87 4.30
C ASP A 24 14.17 -11.39 4.71
N LEU A 25 15.28 -10.71 4.41
CA LEU A 25 15.47 -9.30 4.73
C LEU A 25 15.19 -8.39 3.54
N ARG A 26 15.04 -8.92 2.33
CA ARG A 26 14.95 -8.11 1.11
C ARG A 26 13.78 -7.16 1.11
N SER A 27 12.57 -7.62 1.44
CA SER A 27 11.39 -6.73 1.48
C SER A 27 11.58 -5.58 2.47
N LEU A 28 12.17 -5.85 3.64
CA LEU A 28 12.46 -4.82 4.64
C LEU A 28 13.52 -3.84 4.15
N VAL A 29 14.62 -4.33 3.56
CA VAL A 29 15.73 -3.52 3.06
C VAL A 29 15.28 -2.65 1.88
N TYR A 30 14.59 -3.22 0.90
CA TYR A 30 14.09 -2.48 -0.27
C TYR A 30 13.06 -1.44 0.14
N CYS A 31 12.10 -1.80 1.00
CA CYS A 31 11.08 -0.87 1.48
C CYS A 31 11.69 0.32 2.21
N ASN A 32 12.61 0.11 3.17
CA ASN A 32 13.26 1.22 3.87
C ASN A 32 14.21 2.01 2.96
N GLY A 33 14.92 1.33 2.07
CA GLY A 33 15.79 1.96 1.08
C GLY A 33 15.06 2.95 0.19
N ILE A 34 13.88 2.57 -0.32
CA ILE A 34 13.03 3.45 -1.12
C ILE A 34 12.32 4.51 -0.25
N ARG A 35 11.77 4.12 0.90
CA ARG A 35 11.01 5.03 1.79
C ARG A 35 11.82 6.26 2.23
N TYR A 36 13.11 6.07 2.45
CA TYR A 36 14.01 7.13 2.90
C TYR A 36 14.92 7.65 1.78
N SER A 37 14.79 7.18 0.54
CA SER A 37 15.54 7.77 -0.56
C SER A 37 14.94 9.11 -0.98
N GLU A 38 15.81 10.09 -1.21
CA GLU A 38 15.48 11.39 -1.80
C GLU A 38 15.72 11.41 -3.32
N ASN A 39 16.20 10.31 -3.91
CA ASN A 39 16.62 10.26 -5.31
C ASN A 39 15.75 9.29 -6.11
N VAL A 40 15.04 9.81 -7.10
CA VAL A 40 14.22 9.03 -8.05
C VAL A 40 15.00 7.89 -8.72
N LYS A 41 16.32 8.06 -8.92
CA LYS A 41 17.18 7.03 -9.52
C LYS A 41 17.25 5.76 -8.69
N ASP A 42 17.08 5.83 -7.37
CA ASP A 42 17.07 4.65 -6.50
C ASP A 42 15.81 3.81 -6.76
N TRP A 43 14.66 4.48 -7.02
CA TRP A 43 13.43 3.83 -7.43
C TRP A 43 13.52 3.26 -8.85
N ASP A 44 14.04 4.04 -9.81
CA ASP A 44 14.22 3.58 -11.20
C ASP A 44 15.16 2.38 -11.28
N PHE A 45 16.23 2.38 -10.48
CA PHE A 45 17.13 1.25 -10.36
C PHE A 45 16.38 0.00 -9.92
N LEU A 46 15.61 0.09 -8.83
CA LEU A 46 14.86 -1.04 -8.30
C LEU A 46 13.77 -1.52 -9.29
N TRP A 47 13.15 -0.61 -10.04
CA TRP A 47 12.23 -0.96 -11.14
C TRP A 47 12.95 -1.71 -12.27
N ASN A 48 14.13 -1.26 -12.70
CA ASN A 48 14.90 -1.95 -13.73
C ASN A 48 15.28 -3.37 -13.29
N GLN A 49 15.56 -3.56 -11.99
CA GLN A 49 15.81 -4.89 -11.42
C GLN A 49 14.57 -5.79 -11.46
N TYR A 50 13.36 -5.23 -11.32
CA TYR A 50 12.12 -5.99 -11.53
C TYR A 50 11.98 -6.46 -12.99
N GLU A 51 12.34 -5.60 -13.96
CA GLU A 51 12.24 -5.91 -15.39
C GLU A 51 13.31 -6.90 -15.87
N SER A 52 14.48 -6.93 -15.21
CA SER A 52 15.62 -7.79 -15.59
C SER A 52 15.69 -9.13 -14.88
N ASN A 53 15.10 -9.28 -13.69
CA ASN A 53 15.29 -10.47 -12.83
C ASN A 53 14.24 -11.59 -12.98
N VAL A 54 14.63 -12.76 -12.51
CA VAL A 54 13.82 -13.98 -12.42
C VAL A 54 12.88 -13.91 -11.19
N THR A 55 11.74 -14.59 -11.31
CA THR A 55 10.51 -14.50 -10.50
C THR A 55 10.64 -14.51 -8.97
N SER A 56 11.72 -15.02 -8.38
CA SER A 56 11.82 -15.23 -6.92
C SER A 56 12.03 -13.95 -6.10
N GLU A 57 12.39 -12.83 -6.73
CA GLU A 57 12.63 -11.54 -6.05
C GLU A 57 11.59 -10.46 -6.38
N GLN A 58 10.73 -10.72 -7.38
CA GLN A 58 9.80 -9.74 -7.91
C GLN A 58 8.85 -9.19 -6.84
N GLU A 59 8.32 -10.06 -5.98
CA GLU A 59 7.42 -9.64 -4.89
C GLU A 59 8.10 -8.68 -3.90
N ALA A 60 9.32 -9.01 -3.45
CA ALA A 60 10.08 -8.14 -2.55
C ALA A 60 10.41 -6.79 -3.20
N ILE A 61 10.73 -6.79 -4.49
CA ILE A 61 11.00 -5.57 -5.25
C ILE A 61 9.73 -4.70 -5.35
N LEU A 62 8.60 -5.27 -5.74
CA LEU A 62 7.33 -4.54 -5.87
C LEU A 62 6.87 -3.98 -4.51
N SER A 63 7.02 -4.76 -3.45
CA SER A 63 6.79 -4.30 -2.08
C SER A 63 7.71 -3.14 -1.70
N GLY A 64 8.99 -3.19 -2.08
CA GLY A 64 9.94 -2.11 -1.86
C GLY A 64 9.58 -0.82 -2.59
N LEU A 65 9.25 -0.92 -3.88
CA LEU A 65 8.85 0.22 -4.73
C LEU A 65 7.60 0.93 -4.20
N ALA A 66 6.67 0.17 -3.62
CA ALA A 66 5.43 0.68 -3.03
C ALA A 66 5.65 1.49 -1.73
N CYS A 67 6.81 1.37 -1.08
CA CYS A 67 7.11 2.10 0.16
C CYS A 67 7.55 3.55 -0.04
N THR A 68 7.63 4.02 -1.28
CA THR A 68 7.96 5.42 -1.59
C THR A 68 6.96 6.39 -0.96
N LYS A 69 7.45 7.55 -0.53
CA LYS A 69 6.61 8.67 -0.05
C LYS A 69 6.27 9.67 -1.15
N ASP A 70 6.86 9.52 -2.34
CA ASP A 70 6.62 10.41 -3.47
C ASP A 70 5.30 10.03 -4.17
N PRO A 71 4.27 10.90 -4.17
CA PRO A 71 3.00 10.62 -4.81
C PRO A 71 3.12 10.37 -6.32
N SER A 72 4.09 10.98 -6.99
CA SER A 72 4.33 10.77 -8.42
C SER A 72 4.84 9.36 -8.71
N LEU A 73 5.65 8.79 -7.82
CA LEU A 73 6.15 7.42 -7.93
C LEU A 73 5.10 6.38 -7.56
N LEU A 74 4.26 6.65 -6.55
CA LEU A 74 3.08 5.82 -6.27
C LEU A 74 2.16 5.75 -7.49
N LYS A 75 1.82 6.90 -8.07
CA LYS A 75 1.01 6.98 -9.29
C LYS A 75 1.68 6.26 -10.46
N ARG A 76 3.00 6.41 -10.63
CA ARG A 76 3.76 5.72 -11.68
C ARG A 76 3.68 4.19 -11.51
N LEU A 77 3.80 3.68 -10.29
CA LEU A 77 3.66 2.24 -10.03
C LEU A 77 2.23 1.75 -10.28
N LEU A 78 1.20 2.49 -9.85
CA LEU A 78 -0.21 2.18 -10.14
C LEU A 78 -0.49 2.13 -11.65
N LEU A 79 0.05 3.09 -12.42
CA LEU A 79 -0.06 3.06 -13.87
C LEU A 79 0.59 1.82 -14.47
N LYS A 80 1.73 1.34 -13.93
CA LYS A 80 2.35 0.08 -14.35
C LYS A 80 1.44 -1.12 -14.10
N THR A 81 0.61 -1.12 -13.05
CA THR A 81 -0.25 -2.28 -12.73
C THR A 81 -1.37 -2.49 -13.73
N ILE A 82 -1.76 -1.47 -14.51
CA ILE A 82 -2.81 -1.54 -15.54
C ILE A 82 -2.28 -1.37 -16.97
N ASP A 83 -0.96 -1.28 -17.12
CA ASP A 83 -0.31 -1.07 -18.42
C ASP A 83 0.03 -2.43 -19.06
N ASP A 84 -0.62 -2.72 -20.18
CA ASP A 84 -0.41 -3.94 -20.97
C ASP A 84 0.85 -3.93 -21.81
N SER A 85 1.52 -2.79 -21.97
CA SER A 85 2.84 -2.73 -22.62
C SER A 85 3.96 -3.22 -21.71
N THR A 86 3.73 -3.30 -20.40
CA THR A 86 4.70 -3.80 -19.43
C THR A 86 4.75 -5.33 -19.41
N LYS A 87 5.90 -5.89 -19.02
CA LYS A 87 6.03 -7.34 -18.77
C LYS A 87 5.34 -7.79 -17.46
N MET A 88 4.59 -6.90 -16.79
CA MET A 88 3.97 -7.17 -15.50
C MET A 88 2.81 -8.14 -15.65
N ARG A 89 2.93 -9.28 -14.97
CA ARG A 89 1.89 -10.33 -14.93
C ARG A 89 0.73 -9.86 -14.05
N ALA A 90 -0.46 -10.44 -14.25
CA ALA A 90 -1.64 -10.09 -13.44
C ALA A 90 -1.41 -10.28 -11.92
N GLN A 91 -0.70 -11.34 -11.53
CA GLN A 91 -0.33 -11.59 -10.13
C GLN A 91 0.59 -10.48 -9.58
N ASP A 92 1.56 -10.02 -10.37
CA ASP A 92 2.53 -8.99 -9.98
C ASP A 92 1.83 -7.63 -9.90
N ALA A 93 0.90 -7.36 -10.81
CA ALA A 93 0.04 -6.18 -10.77
C ALA A 93 -0.80 -6.14 -9.48
N TRP A 94 -1.34 -7.29 -9.05
CA TRP A 94 -2.03 -7.40 -7.77
C TRP A 94 -1.09 -7.18 -6.59
N THR A 95 0.10 -7.80 -6.58
CA THR A 95 1.12 -7.59 -5.54
C THR A 95 1.55 -6.13 -5.45
N ALA A 96 1.80 -5.46 -6.57
CA ALA A 96 2.19 -4.06 -6.62
C ALA A 96 1.08 -3.15 -6.08
N PHE A 97 -0.16 -3.30 -6.58
CA PHE A 97 -1.30 -2.50 -6.15
C PHE A 97 -1.57 -2.70 -4.65
N SER A 98 -1.57 -3.95 -4.18
CA SER A 98 -1.79 -4.26 -2.77
C SER A 98 -0.68 -3.79 -1.85
N SER A 99 0.57 -3.85 -2.30
CA SER A 99 1.70 -3.29 -1.56
C SER A 99 1.56 -1.78 -1.37
N ILE A 100 1.02 -1.05 -2.34
CA ILE A 100 0.84 0.41 -2.26
C ILE A 100 -0.11 0.78 -1.12
N TYR A 101 -1.33 0.24 -1.09
CA TYR A 101 -2.27 0.57 -0.02
C TYR A 101 -1.88 -0.01 1.35
N ARG A 102 -0.96 -0.98 1.41
CA ARG A 102 -0.42 -1.52 2.67
C ARG A 102 0.77 -0.73 3.20
N SER A 103 1.41 0.11 2.37
CA SER A 103 2.70 0.71 2.71
C SER A 103 2.62 2.05 3.44
N SER A 104 1.54 2.81 3.24
CA SER A 104 1.31 4.11 3.88
C SER A 104 -0.13 4.62 3.68
N SER A 105 -0.53 5.63 4.45
CA SER A 105 -1.79 6.37 4.26
C SER A 105 -1.88 7.00 2.87
N GLU A 106 -0.77 7.57 2.39
CA GLU A 106 -0.66 8.17 1.07
C GLU A 106 -0.84 7.12 -0.04
N GLY A 107 -0.37 5.89 0.21
CA GLY A 107 -0.59 4.75 -0.67
C GLY A 107 -2.06 4.32 -0.71
N VAL A 108 -2.75 4.30 0.43
CA VAL A 108 -4.20 4.04 0.49
C VAL A 108 -4.96 5.07 -0.36
N ASP A 109 -4.67 6.35 -0.15
CA ASP A 109 -5.34 7.45 -0.86
C ASP A 109 -5.11 7.37 -2.36
N ALA A 110 -3.85 7.17 -2.77
CA ALA A 110 -3.49 7.00 -4.17
C ALA A 110 -4.21 5.79 -4.79
N ALA A 111 -4.26 4.66 -4.10
CA ALA A 111 -4.87 3.43 -4.58
C ALA A 111 -6.39 3.56 -4.77
N VAL A 112 -7.10 4.16 -3.80
CA VAL A 112 -8.56 4.35 -3.84
C VAL A 112 -8.95 5.29 -4.97
N VAL A 113 -8.29 6.44 -5.08
CA VAL A 113 -8.56 7.41 -6.16
C VAL A 113 -8.25 6.78 -7.52
N PHE A 114 -7.10 6.13 -7.65
CA PHE A 114 -6.69 5.48 -8.89
C PHE A 114 -7.65 4.38 -9.32
N PHE A 115 -8.16 3.59 -8.37
CA PHE A 115 -9.15 2.54 -8.65
C PHE A 115 -10.39 3.12 -9.31
N ALA A 116 -10.96 4.19 -8.72
CA ALA A 116 -12.15 4.85 -9.25
C ALA A 116 -11.89 5.43 -10.66
N GLU A 117 -10.77 6.13 -10.84
CA GLU A 117 -10.42 6.78 -12.11
C GLU A 117 -10.09 5.80 -13.25
N ASN A 118 -9.69 4.56 -12.93
CA ASN A 118 -9.16 3.61 -13.92
C ASN A 118 -9.89 2.26 -13.92
N TYR A 119 -11.10 2.17 -13.34
CA TYR A 119 -11.84 0.92 -13.14
C TYR A 119 -11.91 0.06 -14.42
N ASN A 120 -12.24 0.65 -15.57
CA ASN A 120 -12.34 -0.10 -16.83
C ASN A 120 -11.02 -0.80 -17.22
N LYS A 121 -9.89 -0.11 -17.08
CA LYS A 121 -8.56 -0.69 -17.36
C LYS A 121 -8.18 -1.76 -16.33
N ILE A 122 -8.60 -1.58 -15.08
CA ILE A 122 -8.44 -2.60 -14.04
C ILE A 122 -9.22 -3.86 -14.42
N VAL A 123 -10.46 -3.73 -14.89
CA VAL A 123 -11.25 -4.87 -15.38
C VAL A 123 -10.54 -5.59 -16.52
N GLU A 124 -10.05 -4.85 -17.52
CA GLU A 124 -9.32 -5.40 -18.67
C GLU A 124 -8.05 -6.16 -18.26
N LYS A 125 -7.28 -5.60 -17.32
CA LYS A 125 -6.01 -6.17 -16.88
C LYS A 125 -6.18 -7.38 -15.96
N TYR A 126 -7.04 -7.26 -14.94
CA TYR A 126 -7.14 -8.26 -13.87
C TYR A 126 -8.11 -9.39 -14.22
N LYS A 127 -9.10 -9.14 -15.09
CA LYS A 127 -10.04 -10.13 -15.66
C LYS A 127 -10.78 -11.00 -14.64
N SER A 128 -10.81 -10.60 -13.37
CA SER A 128 -11.42 -11.34 -12.28
C SER A 128 -12.13 -10.37 -11.34
N MET A 129 -13.46 -10.35 -11.40
CA MET A 129 -14.29 -9.48 -10.56
C MET A 129 -14.12 -9.77 -9.07
N LEU A 130 -13.82 -11.02 -8.70
CA LEU A 130 -13.50 -11.39 -7.32
C LEU A 130 -12.24 -10.66 -6.85
N VAL A 131 -11.15 -10.75 -7.61
CA VAL A 131 -9.87 -10.10 -7.27
C VAL A 131 -10.02 -8.58 -7.24
N ILE A 132 -10.75 -8.00 -8.19
CA ILE A 132 -11.00 -6.56 -8.28
C ILE A 132 -11.82 -6.07 -7.09
N GLY A 133 -12.87 -6.80 -6.72
CA GLY A 133 -13.70 -6.49 -5.55
C GLY A 133 -12.93 -6.57 -4.24
N ASP A 134 -12.14 -7.62 -4.06
CA ASP A 134 -11.32 -7.79 -2.86
C ASP A 134 -10.24 -6.71 -2.75
N LEU A 135 -9.61 -6.34 -3.88
CA LEU A 135 -8.65 -5.24 -3.94
C LEU A 135 -9.26 -3.90 -3.48
N LEU A 136 -10.49 -3.60 -3.92
CA LEU A 136 -11.21 -2.39 -3.54
C LEU A 136 -11.56 -2.38 -2.04
N VAL A 137 -12.13 -3.48 -1.53
CA VAL A 137 -12.54 -3.59 -0.12
C VAL A 137 -11.32 -3.54 0.79
N ASP A 138 -10.23 -4.23 0.44
CA ASP A 138 -8.98 -4.21 1.20
C ASP A 138 -8.37 -2.81 1.30
N ALA A 139 -8.31 -2.07 0.19
CA ALA A 139 -7.83 -0.70 0.17
C ALA A 139 -8.75 0.21 1.00
N ALA A 140 -10.06 0.11 0.80
CA ALA A 140 -11.06 0.91 1.50
C ALA A 140 -11.06 0.68 3.02
N SER A 141 -10.82 -0.56 3.48
CA SER A 141 -10.73 -0.90 4.90
C SER A 141 -9.61 -0.18 5.66
N ARG A 142 -8.66 0.42 4.94
CA ARG A 142 -7.52 1.17 5.48
C ARG A 142 -7.67 2.69 5.34
N VAL A 143 -8.79 3.16 4.78
CA VAL A 143 -9.05 4.60 4.62
C VAL A 143 -9.11 5.28 5.99
N THR A 144 -8.37 6.38 6.13
CA THR A 144 -8.21 7.12 7.39
C THR A 144 -8.62 8.59 7.29
N ASN A 145 -9.05 9.06 6.12
CA ASN A 145 -9.51 10.43 5.90
C ASN A 145 -10.83 10.49 5.10
N ASP A 146 -11.51 11.63 5.20
CA ASP A 146 -12.81 11.85 4.56
C ASP A 146 -12.73 12.02 3.04
N GLN A 147 -11.57 12.44 2.50
CA GLN A 147 -11.40 12.65 1.06
C GLN A 147 -11.45 11.33 0.28
N SER A 148 -10.76 10.30 0.78
CA SER A 148 -10.79 8.96 0.21
C SER A 148 -12.15 8.30 0.37
N LEU A 149 -12.85 8.54 1.50
CA LEU A 149 -14.24 8.10 1.67
C LEU A 149 -15.17 8.73 0.63
N ALA A 150 -15.07 10.05 0.41
CA ALA A 150 -15.87 10.75 -0.59
C ALA A 150 -15.62 10.21 -2.01
N SER A 151 -14.38 9.84 -2.33
CA SER A 151 -14.02 9.22 -3.61
C SER A 151 -14.68 7.84 -3.79
N LEU A 152 -14.72 7.02 -2.74
CA LEU A 152 -15.43 5.73 -2.76
C LEU A 152 -16.94 5.91 -2.93
N MET A 153 -17.54 6.87 -2.23
CA MET A 153 -18.98 7.16 -2.36
C MET A 153 -19.34 7.62 -3.78
N ALA A 154 -18.50 8.47 -4.38
CA ALA A 154 -18.67 8.87 -5.78
C ALA A 154 -18.57 7.68 -6.73
N PHE A 155 -17.61 6.77 -6.50
CA PHE A 155 -17.48 5.54 -7.29
C PHE A 155 -18.68 4.60 -7.14
N VAL A 156 -19.32 4.51 -5.95
CA VAL A 156 -20.56 3.73 -5.78
C VAL A 156 -21.69 4.27 -6.66
N GLU A 157 -21.87 5.59 -6.71
CA GLU A 157 -22.88 6.23 -7.57
C GLU A 157 -22.64 5.96 -9.05
N GLU A 158 -21.37 5.94 -9.46
CA GLU A 158 -20.96 5.56 -10.82
C GLU A 158 -21.23 4.07 -11.09
N ALA A 159 -20.81 3.19 -10.18
CA ALA A 159 -20.94 1.75 -10.30
C ALA A 159 -22.41 1.32 -10.39
N ASN A 160 -23.29 1.91 -9.58
CA ASN A 160 -24.72 1.63 -9.63
C ASN A 160 -25.36 2.00 -10.98
N LYS A 161 -24.79 2.96 -11.71
CA LYS A 161 -25.27 3.38 -13.03
C LYS A 161 -24.66 2.54 -14.16
N MET A 162 -23.35 2.33 -14.13
CA MET A 162 -22.57 1.85 -15.29
C MET A 162 -21.84 0.52 -15.06
N HIS A 163 -21.54 0.16 -13.80
CA HIS A 163 -20.71 -1.00 -13.44
C HIS A 163 -21.42 -1.86 -12.39
N LYS A 164 -22.61 -2.35 -12.74
CA LYS A 164 -23.50 -3.06 -11.79
C LYS A 164 -22.86 -4.30 -11.19
N GLU A 165 -21.89 -4.89 -11.87
CA GLU A 165 -21.13 -6.05 -11.43
C GLU A 165 -20.21 -5.78 -10.22
N ILE A 166 -19.69 -4.56 -10.06
CA ILE A 166 -18.84 -4.18 -8.91
C ILE A 166 -19.63 -3.43 -7.82
N ALA A 167 -20.82 -2.93 -8.13
CA ALA A 167 -21.61 -2.10 -7.21
C ALA A 167 -21.77 -2.70 -5.79
N PRO A 168 -22.10 -4.00 -5.60
CA PRO A 168 -22.19 -4.57 -4.25
C PRO A 168 -20.87 -4.53 -3.47
N LYS A 169 -19.74 -4.72 -4.17
CA LYS A 169 -18.38 -4.64 -3.58
C LYS A 169 -17.97 -3.19 -3.30
N ALA A 170 -18.38 -2.25 -4.14
CA ALA A 170 -18.16 -0.82 -3.90
C ALA A 170 -18.93 -0.33 -2.66
N GLU A 171 -20.17 -0.78 -2.46
CA GLU A 171 -20.96 -0.49 -1.26
C GLU A 171 -20.32 -1.11 0.01
N GLU A 172 -19.84 -2.36 -0.10
CA GLU A 172 -19.06 -3.01 0.96
C GLU A 172 -17.79 -2.23 1.32
N ALA A 173 -17.09 -1.70 0.30
CA ALA A 173 -15.89 -0.90 0.47
C ALA A 173 -16.18 0.41 1.22
N VAL A 174 -17.24 1.15 0.84
CA VAL A 174 -17.68 2.36 1.57
C VAL A 174 -17.97 2.03 3.03
N LYS A 175 -18.75 0.97 3.30
CA LYS A 175 -19.06 0.54 4.67
C LYS A 175 -17.81 0.20 5.48
N SER A 176 -16.81 -0.42 4.84
CA SER A 176 -15.52 -0.75 5.48
C SER A 176 -14.73 0.51 5.82
N ALA A 177 -14.68 1.48 4.90
CA ALA A 177 -14.02 2.77 5.13
C ALA A 177 -14.70 3.57 6.25
N GLU A 178 -16.03 3.68 6.25
CA GLU A 178 -16.81 4.34 7.32
C GLU A 178 -16.55 3.69 8.69
N THR A 179 -16.53 2.36 8.72
CA THR A 179 -16.25 1.59 9.94
C THR A 179 -14.86 1.91 10.46
N ASN A 180 -13.84 1.91 9.59
CA ASN A 180 -12.47 2.22 9.98
C ASN A 180 -12.32 3.67 10.47
N LEU A 181 -12.89 4.64 9.76
CA LEU A 181 -12.90 6.04 10.16
C LEU A 181 -13.56 6.26 11.52
N LYS A 182 -14.71 5.63 11.75
CA LYS A 182 -15.40 5.67 13.05
C LYS A 182 -14.53 5.05 14.15
N MET A 183 -13.89 3.91 13.89
CA MET A 183 -12.98 3.27 14.84
C MET A 183 -11.81 4.19 15.19
N ILE A 184 -11.13 4.77 14.20
CA ILE A 184 -9.99 5.68 14.41
C ILE A 184 -10.43 6.90 15.24
N ARG A 185 -11.58 7.50 14.92
CA ARG A 185 -12.12 8.65 15.66
C ARG A 185 -12.41 8.31 17.11
N ASN A 186 -13.02 7.15 17.37
CA ASN A 186 -13.36 6.70 18.72
C ASN A 186 -12.11 6.31 19.53
N CYS A 187 -11.15 5.64 18.90
CA CYS A 187 -9.96 5.14 19.59
C CYS A 187 -8.89 6.23 19.79
N LYS A 188 -8.93 7.35 19.06
CA LYS A 188 -7.95 8.43 19.19
C LYS A 188 -7.82 8.95 20.62
N SER A 189 -8.94 9.16 21.33
CA SER A 189 -8.90 9.61 22.73
C SER A 189 -8.30 8.56 23.66
N ASP A 190 -8.64 7.29 23.46
CA ASP A 190 -8.21 6.19 24.33
C ASP A 190 -6.72 5.87 24.14
N ILE A 191 -6.25 5.88 22.89
CA ILE A 191 -4.84 5.71 22.53
C ILE A 191 -4.01 6.84 23.12
N ASN A 192 -4.44 8.10 22.92
CA ASN A 192 -3.76 9.25 23.52
C ASN A 192 -3.72 9.11 25.04
N LYS A 193 -4.84 8.79 25.67
CA LYS A 193 -4.92 8.60 27.12
C LYS A 193 -3.96 7.50 27.59
N TYR A 194 -3.84 6.40 26.87
CA TYR A 194 -2.89 5.33 27.21
C TYR A 194 -1.45 5.80 27.12
N PHE A 195 -1.00 6.32 25.97
CA PHE A 195 0.40 6.70 25.80
C PHE A 195 0.81 7.88 26.70
N TYR A 196 -0.05 8.88 26.89
CA TYR A 196 0.25 10.02 27.76
C TYR A 196 0.18 9.70 29.26
N ASN A 197 -0.74 8.83 29.71
CA ASN A 197 -0.77 8.45 31.13
C ASN A 197 0.29 7.41 31.49
N THR A 198 0.67 6.53 30.56
CA THR A 198 1.73 5.53 30.79
C THR A 198 3.11 6.21 30.84
N ALA A 199 3.31 7.32 30.10
CA ALA A 199 4.51 8.14 30.21
C ALA A 199 4.67 8.84 31.58
N CYS A 200 3.60 8.93 32.40
CA CYS A 200 3.62 9.64 33.68
C CYS A 200 3.37 8.75 34.93
N LYS A 201 3.08 7.45 34.79
CA LYS A 201 2.92 6.56 35.96
C LYS A 201 3.50 5.15 35.72
N SER A 202 4.59 4.86 36.42
CA SER A 202 5.04 3.50 36.71
C SER A 202 4.10 2.84 37.73
N SER A 203 3.01 2.21 37.29
CA SER A 203 2.32 1.09 37.97
C SER A 203 1.10 0.62 37.15
N VAL A 204 0.77 -0.66 37.32
CA VAL A 204 0.07 -1.57 36.40
C VAL A 204 -1.44 -1.32 36.28
N SER A 205 -1.97 -1.78 35.14
CA SER A 205 -3.36 -2.21 34.84
C SER A 205 -4.31 -1.20 34.16
N ASN A 206 -4.28 -1.19 32.83
CA ASN A 206 -5.45 -0.81 32.01
C ASN A 206 -5.60 -1.80 30.85
N PHE A 207 -6.21 -2.96 31.15
CA PHE A 207 -6.45 -4.04 30.20
C PHE A 207 -7.37 -3.63 29.03
N LEU A 208 -8.32 -2.70 29.26
CA LEU A 208 -9.22 -2.19 28.22
C LEU A 208 -8.51 -1.32 27.17
N GLY A 209 -7.50 -0.54 27.58
CA GLY A 209 -6.70 0.27 26.64
C GLY A 209 -5.86 -0.60 25.71
N LEU A 210 -5.29 -1.68 26.25
CA LEU A 210 -4.52 -2.67 25.48
C LEU A 210 -5.36 -3.37 24.41
N PHE A 211 -6.63 -3.68 24.68
CA PHE A 211 -7.52 -4.27 23.67
C PHE A 211 -7.84 -3.30 22.53
N CYS A 212 -8.15 -2.04 22.83
CA CYS A 212 -8.39 -1.03 21.78
C CYS A 212 -7.13 -0.79 20.93
N ILE A 213 -5.96 -0.75 21.57
CA ILE A 213 -4.67 -0.59 20.89
C ILE A 213 -4.35 -1.81 20.03
N ALA A 214 -4.48 -3.03 20.56
CA ALA A 214 -4.24 -4.25 19.79
C ALA A 214 -5.20 -4.34 18.58
N PHE A 215 -6.47 -4.00 18.74
CA PHE A 215 -7.44 -4.02 17.64
C PHE A 215 -7.15 -2.94 16.58
N CYS A 216 -6.70 -1.76 16.99
CA CYS A 216 -6.29 -0.69 16.07
C CYS A 216 -4.99 -1.05 15.33
N ILE A 217 -3.99 -1.57 16.04
CA ILE A 217 -2.70 -1.96 15.45
C ILE A 217 -2.88 -3.11 14.47
N VAL A 218 -3.61 -4.17 14.83
CA VAL A 218 -3.82 -5.35 13.98
C VAL A 218 -4.57 -5.02 12.67
N ARG A 219 -5.33 -3.92 12.62
CA ARG A 219 -5.99 -3.47 11.38
C ARG A 219 -5.20 -2.43 10.58
N LEU A 220 -4.20 -1.78 11.18
CA LEU A 220 -3.35 -0.79 10.51
C LEU A 220 -2.15 -1.42 9.78
N PHE A 221 -1.81 -2.68 10.06
CA PHE A 221 -0.81 -3.50 9.35
C PHE A 221 -1.50 -4.52 8.43
#